data_AF-A0A7C3WJY8-F1
#
_entry.id   AF-A0A7C3WJY8-F1
#
_cell.length_a   1.000
_cell.length_b   1.000
_cell.length_c   1.000
_cell.angle_alpha   90.00
_cell.angle_beta   90.00
_cell.angle_gamma   90.00
#
_symmetry.space_group_name_H-M   'P 1'
#
loop_
_entity.id
_entity.type
_entity.pdbx_description
1 polymer ?
#
loop_
_entity_poly.entity_id
_entity_poly.type
_entity_poly.pdbx_seq_one_letter_code
_entity_poly.pdbx_strand_id
1 'polypeptide(L)'
;DRIAALTFSPDSQQLAYVAGQGGEWFVVLGQQPQNRYARVGEPVFSPDGKSLAYVALLPDQKRTVVVNNQPGKPWDEIFDGLLVWSPDGSRLAYGARQGDQWFVVVGQQQYGPYSYLGSATGLVWSADGRLAFSALEGKQWMLLLDGQKQKAYDNLAELAFSPDGKRLAYMAQSGPQWRVVLDGQEQPPFDTLGEGTLLFSPDGKHLAYAARSGSKWSVVVDGLAPKNSYDSIGQMLFSPRSDQLAYVAQIEGRERVVMVSLAGGKPEHKEDRLWDAVGDGSLVFSPNGRRFGYIARSGRARFVVVDGRRKARYDMVGYLTFTPDSRLFLYAATEAGRTFTVVEEAESETRYQEIWLPPGKPLLVDPKKRQFYYIAVEKDTAFLVEEQID
;
A
#
# COMPACT_ATOMS: atom_id res chain seq x y z
N ASP A 1 -31.82 21.53 2.11
CA ASP A 1 -32.63 20.57 1.30
C ASP A 1 -31.88 19.31 0.94
N ARG A 2 -30.54 19.33 0.85
CA ARG A 2 -29.72 18.15 0.60
C ARG A 2 -28.44 18.19 1.44
N ILE A 3 -28.01 17.04 1.94
CA ILE A 3 -26.69 16.83 2.54
C ILE A 3 -26.00 15.74 1.73
N ALA A 4 -24.73 15.95 1.43
CA ALA A 4 -23.85 14.97 0.79
C ALA A 4 -22.49 14.99 1.49
N ALA A 5 -21.66 13.97 1.26
CA ALA A 5 -20.24 13.88 1.64
C ALA A 5 -19.89 14.50 3.01
N LEU A 6 -19.68 13.65 4.03
CA LEU A 6 -19.31 14.07 5.38
C LEU A 6 -17.92 13.55 5.72
N THR A 7 -17.16 14.34 6.47
CA THR A 7 -15.84 13.95 6.97
C THR A 7 -15.62 14.50 8.37
N PHE A 8 -14.87 13.77 9.18
CA PHE A 8 -14.40 14.22 10.47
C PHE A 8 -12.94 14.64 10.38
N SER A 9 -12.53 15.61 11.19
CA SER A 9 -11.11 15.87 11.40
C SER A 9 -10.42 14.62 11.97
N PRO A 10 -9.10 14.48 11.80
CA PRO A 10 -8.37 13.30 12.28
C PRO A 10 -8.53 13.02 13.79
N ASP A 11 -8.70 14.07 14.61
CA ASP A 11 -8.98 13.98 16.05
C ASP A 11 -10.47 13.78 16.39
N SER A 12 -11.32 13.67 15.37
CA SER A 12 -12.78 13.56 15.47
C SER A 12 -13.48 14.71 16.21
N GLN A 13 -12.81 15.86 16.39
CA GLN A 13 -13.38 17.02 17.09
C GLN A 13 -14.19 17.95 16.17
N GLN A 14 -13.94 17.91 14.86
CA GLN A 14 -14.61 18.74 13.87
C GLN A 14 -15.33 17.87 12.85
N LEU A 15 -16.50 18.34 12.41
CA LEU A 15 -17.30 17.75 11.34
C LEU A 15 -17.40 18.75 10.20
N ALA A 16 -17.09 18.31 8.99
CA ALA A 16 -17.39 19.04 7.76
C ALA A 16 -18.33 18.23 6.89
N TYR A 17 -19.32 18.89 6.29
CA TYR A 17 -20.24 18.24 5.35
C TYR A 17 -20.66 19.19 4.22
N VAL A 18 -21.09 18.62 3.10
CA VAL A 18 -21.62 19.38 1.96
C VAL A 18 -23.13 19.55 2.12
N ALA A 19 -23.59 20.80 2.00
CA ALA A 19 -25.00 21.16 2.07
C ALA A 19 -25.47 21.84 0.78
N GLY A 20 -26.70 21.56 0.38
CA GLY A 20 -27.38 22.17 -0.76
C GLY A 20 -28.66 22.91 -0.34
N GLN A 21 -28.78 24.17 -0.75
CA GLN A 21 -29.94 25.03 -0.48
C GLN A 21 -30.11 26.05 -1.61
N GLY A 22 -31.33 26.17 -2.15
CA GLY A 22 -31.65 27.18 -3.17
C GLY A 22 -30.90 27.01 -4.50
N GLY A 23 -30.48 25.79 -4.84
CA GLY A 23 -29.71 25.50 -6.05
C GLY A 23 -28.20 25.69 -5.92
N GLU A 24 -27.74 26.23 -4.79
CA GLU A 24 -26.32 26.41 -4.47
C GLU A 24 -25.84 25.35 -3.48
N TRP A 25 -24.53 25.10 -3.51
CA TRP A 25 -23.85 24.17 -2.64
C TRP A 25 -22.73 24.85 -1.87
N PHE A 26 -22.54 24.45 -0.63
CA PHE A 26 -21.51 24.98 0.26
C PHE A 26 -21.07 23.91 1.27
N VAL A 27 -19.87 24.08 1.82
CA VAL A 27 -19.41 23.27 2.94
C VAL A 27 -19.91 23.90 4.24
N VAL A 28 -20.27 23.09 5.22
CA VAL A 28 -20.52 23.52 6.59
C VAL A 28 -19.43 22.94 7.46
N LEU A 29 -18.72 23.78 8.20
CA LEU A 29 -17.72 23.36 9.19
C LEU A 29 -18.31 23.59 10.59
N GLY A 30 -18.59 22.50 11.31
CA GLY A 30 -19.37 22.54 12.55
C GLY A 30 -20.77 23.11 12.29
N GLN A 31 -21.00 24.36 12.70
CA GLN A 31 -22.26 25.09 12.49
C GLN A 31 -22.11 26.30 11.57
N GLN A 32 -20.91 26.52 11.01
CA GLN A 32 -20.59 27.70 10.20
C GLN A 32 -20.66 27.35 8.71
N PRO A 33 -21.66 27.84 7.96
CA PRO A 33 -21.70 27.67 6.52
C PRO A 33 -20.60 28.50 5.86
N GLN A 34 -19.91 27.88 4.90
CA GLN A 34 -18.88 28.51 4.07
C GLN A 34 -19.51 29.20 2.84
N ASN A 35 -18.66 29.77 1.98
CA ASN A 35 -19.07 30.41 0.73
C ASN A 35 -19.87 29.45 -0.17
N ARG A 36 -20.81 30.02 -0.93
CA ARG A 36 -21.75 29.30 -1.80
C ARG A 36 -21.23 29.24 -3.24
N TYR A 37 -21.45 28.10 -3.88
CA TYR A 37 -20.96 27.76 -5.21
C TYR A 37 -22.00 26.98 -6.01
N ALA A 38 -21.79 26.85 -7.32
CA ALA A 38 -22.68 26.07 -8.18
C ALA A 38 -22.65 24.58 -7.81
N ARG A 39 -21.47 24.07 -7.41
CA ARG A 39 -21.24 22.74 -6.81
C ARG A 39 -20.01 22.80 -5.91
N VAL A 40 -19.93 21.93 -4.91
CA VAL A 40 -18.70 21.66 -4.16
C VAL A 40 -18.45 20.15 -4.10
N GLY A 41 -17.17 19.77 -4.10
CA GLY A 41 -16.71 18.40 -3.89
C GLY A 41 -16.62 18.03 -2.41
N GLU A 42 -16.19 16.80 -2.14
CA GLU A 42 -15.95 16.31 -0.78
C GLU A 42 -14.85 17.15 -0.09
N PRO A 43 -15.10 17.63 1.14
CA PRO A 43 -14.10 18.37 1.90
C PRO A 43 -13.04 17.43 2.48
N VAL A 44 -11.80 17.90 2.55
CA VAL A 44 -10.64 17.15 3.02
C VAL A 44 -9.89 17.98 4.07
N PHE A 45 -9.77 17.44 5.29
CA PHE A 45 -8.97 18.05 6.34
C PHE A 45 -7.47 17.82 6.11
N SER A 46 -6.65 18.78 6.55
CA SER A 46 -5.23 18.56 6.74
C SER A 46 -4.98 17.49 7.84
N PRO A 47 -3.83 16.80 7.83
CA PRO A 47 -3.50 15.77 8.84
C PRO A 47 -3.55 16.26 10.28
N ASP A 48 -3.29 17.55 10.52
CA ASP A 48 -3.38 18.18 11.84
C ASP A 48 -4.79 18.71 12.16
N GLY A 49 -5.76 18.54 11.26
CA GLY A 49 -7.15 19.00 11.41
C GLY A 49 -7.36 20.51 11.39
N LYS A 50 -6.31 21.31 11.15
CA LYS A 50 -6.40 22.79 11.23
C LYS A 50 -6.90 23.45 9.95
N SER A 51 -6.75 22.79 8.81
CA SER A 51 -7.17 23.33 7.52
C SER A 51 -8.17 22.41 6.84
N LEU A 52 -9.08 23.00 6.06
CA LEU A 52 -10.07 22.30 5.26
C LEU A 52 -9.96 22.75 3.81
N ALA A 53 -9.88 21.80 2.88
CA ALA A 53 -9.86 22.07 1.45
C ALA A 53 -11.00 21.36 0.71
N TYR A 54 -11.50 21.96 -0.36
CA TYR A 54 -12.46 21.34 -1.27
C TYR A 54 -12.40 21.97 -2.66
N VAL A 55 -12.84 21.23 -3.66
CA VAL A 55 -13.01 21.76 -5.02
C VAL A 55 -14.40 22.41 -5.13
N ALA A 56 -14.48 23.60 -5.71
CA ALA A 56 -15.73 24.30 -5.98
C ALA A 56 -15.88 24.60 -7.47
N LEU A 57 -17.11 24.49 -7.97
CA LEU A 57 -17.51 24.90 -9.31
C LEU A 57 -18.05 26.34 -9.26
N LEU A 58 -17.41 27.23 -10.01
CA LEU A 58 -17.77 28.64 -10.13
C LEU A 58 -18.90 28.84 -11.16
N PRO A 59 -19.60 29.99 -11.14
CA PRO A 59 -20.69 30.28 -12.08
C PRO A 59 -20.28 30.23 -13.56
N ASP A 60 -19.02 30.53 -13.87
CA ASP A 60 -18.44 30.48 -15.22
C ASP A 60 -17.99 29.07 -15.66
N GLN A 61 -18.41 28.03 -14.92
CA GLN A 61 -18.03 26.62 -15.10
C GLN A 61 -16.56 26.30 -14.82
N LYS A 62 -15.75 27.28 -14.38
CA LYS A 62 -14.40 26.99 -13.90
C LYS A 62 -14.43 26.34 -12.53
N ARG A 63 -13.36 25.64 -12.19
CA ARG A 63 -13.16 25.01 -10.88
C ARG A 63 -12.09 25.76 -10.11
N THR A 64 -12.23 25.84 -8.79
CA THR A 64 -11.20 26.38 -7.90
C THR A 64 -11.03 25.48 -6.69
N VAL A 65 -9.82 25.44 -6.13
CA VAL A 65 -9.59 24.86 -4.81
C VAL A 65 -9.85 25.95 -3.78
N VAL A 66 -10.75 25.68 -2.85
CA VAL A 66 -11.04 26.53 -1.70
C VAL A 66 -10.29 25.96 -0.51
N VAL A 67 -9.47 26.78 0.16
CA VAL A 67 -8.79 26.41 1.41
C VAL A 67 -9.24 27.38 2.49
N ASN A 68 -9.77 26.87 3.60
CA ASN A 68 -10.24 27.67 4.73
C ASN A 68 -11.19 28.80 4.27
N ASN A 69 -12.17 28.45 3.42
CA ASN A 69 -13.15 29.35 2.80
C ASN A 69 -12.60 30.41 1.84
N GLN A 70 -11.32 30.34 1.48
CA GLN A 70 -10.70 31.27 0.54
C GLN A 70 -10.53 30.58 -0.81
N PRO A 71 -11.27 30.99 -1.86
CA PRO A 71 -11.10 30.41 -3.19
C PRO A 71 -9.75 30.82 -3.78
N GLY A 72 -9.05 29.85 -4.37
CA GLY A 72 -7.83 30.07 -5.12
C GLY A 72 -8.10 30.52 -6.56
N LYS A 73 -7.05 30.45 -7.38
CA LYS A 73 -7.12 30.72 -8.84
C LYS A 73 -8.13 29.77 -9.52
N PRO A 74 -8.98 30.28 -10.43
CA PRO A 74 -9.88 29.44 -11.22
C PRO A 74 -9.13 28.71 -12.34
N TRP A 75 -9.53 27.47 -12.59
CA TRP A 75 -8.97 26.54 -13.58
C TRP A 75 -10.09 25.95 -14.44
N ASP A 76 -9.78 25.51 -15.65
CA ASP A 76 -10.78 24.84 -16.50
C ASP A 76 -11.09 23.44 -15.95
N GLU A 77 -10.08 22.80 -15.35
CA GLU A 77 -10.21 21.50 -14.70
C GLU A 77 -9.29 21.40 -13.48
N ILE A 78 -9.75 20.68 -12.46
CA ILE A 78 -8.93 20.23 -11.32
C ILE A 78 -9.16 18.73 -11.25
N PHE A 79 -8.09 17.94 -11.18
CA PHE A 79 -8.18 16.48 -11.12
C PHE A 79 -9.07 16.07 -9.93
N ASP A 80 -10.19 15.40 -10.25
CA ASP A 80 -11.15 14.95 -9.25
C ASP A 80 -10.47 13.96 -8.29
N GLY A 81 -10.37 14.31 -7.00
CA GLY A 81 -9.89 13.45 -5.92
C GLY A 81 -8.41 13.56 -5.53
N LEU A 82 -7.62 14.45 -6.14
CA LEU A 82 -6.18 14.59 -5.83
C LEU A 82 -5.83 15.87 -5.07
N LEU A 83 -6.62 16.22 -4.05
CA LEU A 83 -6.22 17.21 -3.04
C LEU A 83 -5.36 16.50 -1.99
N VAL A 84 -4.03 16.64 -2.08
CA VAL A 84 -3.10 15.90 -1.23
C VAL A 84 -2.36 16.86 -0.31
N TRP A 85 -2.68 16.81 0.98
CA TRP A 85 -1.96 17.55 2.01
C TRP A 85 -0.58 16.94 2.27
N SER A 86 0.42 17.78 2.52
CA SER A 86 1.70 17.35 3.08
C SER A 86 1.51 16.74 4.47
N PRO A 87 2.42 15.85 4.94
CA PRO A 87 2.26 15.16 6.22
C PRO A 87 2.14 16.09 7.43
N ASP A 88 2.80 17.25 7.38
CA ASP A 88 2.74 18.31 8.39
C ASP A 88 1.48 19.20 8.27
N GLY A 89 0.66 19.00 7.24
CA GLY A 89 -0.55 19.79 6.96
C GLY A 89 -0.30 21.21 6.45
N SER A 90 0.95 21.61 6.21
CA SER A 90 1.30 22.99 5.86
C SER A 90 1.08 23.34 4.38
N ARG A 91 1.09 22.35 3.49
CA ARG A 91 0.97 22.54 2.03
C ARG A 91 -0.06 21.59 1.43
N LEU A 92 -0.89 22.12 0.54
CA LEU A 92 -1.80 21.32 -0.28
C LEU A 92 -1.26 21.24 -1.71
N ALA A 93 -1.15 20.02 -2.23
CA ALA A 93 -0.80 19.77 -3.63
C ALA A 93 -2.03 19.32 -4.43
N TYR A 94 -2.16 19.80 -5.67
CA TYR A 94 -3.18 19.33 -6.61
C TYR A 94 -2.76 19.54 -8.08
N GLY A 95 -3.33 18.73 -8.97
CA GLY A 95 -3.19 18.88 -10.42
C GLY A 95 -4.33 19.70 -11.01
N ALA A 96 -4.03 20.64 -11.90
CA ALA A 96 -5.01 21.50 -12.57
C ALA A 96 -4.69 21.69 -14.04
N ARG A 97 -5.71 22.06 -14.83
CA ARG A 97 -5.59 22.31 -16.27
C ARG A 97 -6.13 23.69 -16.63
N GLN A 98 -5.41 24.38 -17.52
CA GLN A 98 -5.87 25.61 -18.19
C GLN A 98 -5.60 25.48 -19.69
N GLY A 99 -6.66 25.56 -20.50
CA GLY A 99 -6.57 25.17 -21.91
C GLY A 99 -6.06 23.75 -22.05
N ASP A 100 -5.09 23.52 -22.93
CA ASP A 100 -4.48 22.20 -23.14
C ASP A 100 -3.25 21.94 -22.27
N GLN A 101 -2.97 22.82 -21.30
CA GLN A 101 -1.78 22.75 -20.46
C GLN A 101 -2.11 22.36 -19.03
N TRP A 102 -1.29 21.48 -18.48
CA TRP A 102 -1.42 20.99 -17.11
C TRP A 102 -0.41 21.63 -16.18
N PHE A 103 -0.80 21.74 -14.90
CA PHE A 103 -0.02 22.36 -13.84
C PHE A 103 -0.17 21.58 -12.55
N VAL A 104 0.90 21.54 -11.75
CA VAL A 104 0.84 21.13 -10.35
C VAL A 104 0.91 22.37 -9.48
N VAL A 105 -0.05 22.53 -8.59
CA VAL A 105 -0.08 23.63 -7.62
C VAL A 105 0.26 23.07 -6.24
N VAL A 106 1.17 23.73 -5.52
CA VAL A 106 1.59 23.37 -4.16
C VAL A 106 1.54 24.62 -3.29
N GLY A 107 0.51 24.73 -2.45
CA GLY A 107 0.22 25.96 -1.74
C GLY A 107 0.01 27.12 -2.73
N GLN A 108 0.89 28.12 -2.69
CA GLN A 108 0.88 29.26 -3.62
C GLN A 108 1.79 29.06 -4.85
N GLN A 109 2.63 28.03 -4.85
CA GLN A 109 3.57 27.75 -5.94
C GLN A 109 2.86 27.01 -7.06
N GLN A 110 3.20 27.31 -8.32
CA GLN A 110 2.69 26.63 -9.50
C GLN A 110 3.86 26.07 -10.33
N TYR A 111 3.75 24.82 -10.77
CA TYR A 111 4.70 24.13 -11.63
C TYR A 111 4.03 23.77 -12.97
N GLY A 112 4.76 23.92 -14.07
CA GLY A 112 4.27 23.74 -15.45
C GLY A 112 4.56 24.97 -16.32
N PRO A 113 4.01 25.05 -17.54
CA PRO A 113 3.03 24.11 -18.11
C PRO A 113 3.62 22.75 -18.51
N TYR A 114 2.77 21.72 -18.48
CA TYR A 114 3.08 20.37 -18.95
C TYR A 114 2.03 19.90 -19.96
N SER A 115 2.41 18.96 -20.82
CA SER A 115 1.50 18.36 -21.80
C SER A 115 0.47 17.44 -21.13
N TYR A 116 0.87 16.75 -20.05
CA TYR A 116 -0.03 15.90 -19.25
C TYR A 116 0.57 15.62 -17.86
N LEU A 117 -0.29 15.35 -16.87
CA LEU A 117 0.10 14.81 -15.56
C LEU A 117 -0.40 13.38 -15.51
N GLY A 118 0.49 12.42 -15.29
CA GLY A 118 0.17 10.99 -15.39
C GLY A 118 -0.98 10.58 -14.48
N SER A 119 -1.89 9.76 -15.01
CA SER A 119 -3.06 9.27 -14.28
C SER A 119 -2.73 8.23 -13.20
N ALA A 120 -1.55 7.59 -13.27
CA ALA A 120 -1.15 6.49 -12.39
C ALA A 120 -0.09 6.87 -11.33
N THR A 121 0.70 7.92 -11.57
CA THR A 121 1.94 8.20 -10.80
C THR A 121 1.82 9.35 -9.81
N GLY A 122 0.63 9.96 -9.66
CA GLY A 122 0.21 10.73 -8.50
C GLY A 122 1.07 11.94 -8.07
N LEU A 123 0.55 12.65 -7.08
CA LEU A 123 1.27 13.61 -6.24
C LEU A 123 1.59 12.86 -4.95
N VAL A 124 2.86 12.55 -4.71
CA VAL A 124 3.26 11.73 -3.55
C VAL A 124 4.14 12.55 -2.64
N TRP A 125 3.70 12.73 -1.39
CA TRP A 125 4.53 13.29 -0.34
C TRP A 125 5.36 12.21 0.34
N SER A 126 6.63 12.50 0.57
CA SER A 126 7.46 11.75 1.51
C SER A 126 7.14 12.14 2.95
N ALA A 127 7.54 11.30 3.91
CA ALA A 127 7.32 11.56 5.34
C ALA A 127 8.01 12.85 5.85
N ASP A 128 9.10 13.27 5.23
CA ASP A 128 9.82 14.51 5.52
C ASP A 128 9.28 15.74 4.74
N GLY A 129 8.21 15.56 3.97
CA GLY A 129 7.51 16.66 3.29
C GLY A 129 8.09 17.05 1.93
N ARG A 130 8.83 16.18 1.26
CA ARG A 130 9.18 16.36 -0.16
C ARG A 130 8.04 15.88 -1.04
N LEU A 131 7.86 16.50 -2.20
CA LEU A 131 6.82 16.12 -3.16
C LEU A 131 7.44 15.54 -4.42
N ALA A 132 7.03 14.32 -4.79
CA ALA A 132 7.32 13.72 -6.09
C ALA A 132 6.06 13.70 -6.97
N PHE A 133 6.22 14.02 -8.25
CA PHE A 133 5.17 13.85 -9.25
C PHE A 133 5.72 13.63 -10.65
N SER A 134 4.96 12.97 -11.50
CA SER A 134 5.31 12.77 -12.91
C SER A 134 4.64 13.81 -13.80
N ALA A 135 5.34 14.28 -14.82
CA ALA A 135 4.75 15.09 -15.88
C ALA A 135 5.28 14.68 -17.25
N LEU A 136 4.43 14.80 -18.27
CA LEU A 136 4.79 14.68 -19.67
C LEU A 136 5.14 16.06 -20.21
N GLU A 137 6.34 16.21 -20.76
CA GLU A 137 6.75 17.41 -21.50
C GLU A 137 7.13 17.00 -22.92
N GLY A 138 6.36 17.47 -23.90
CA GLY A 138 6.50 17.02 -25.28
C GLY A 138 6.15 15.53 -25.42
N LYS A 139 7.17 14.69 -25.62
CA LYS A 139 7.00 13.23 -25.78
C LYS A 139 7.68 12.41 -24.70
N GLN A 140 8.27 13.05 -23.69
CA GLN A 140 9.00 12.35 -22.64
C GLN A 140 8.44 12.65 -21.26
N TRP A 141 8.39 11.61 -20.45
CA TRP A 141 8.00 11.66 -19.06
C TRP A 141 9.19 12.02 -18.19
N MET A 142 8.95 12.85 -17.19
CA MET A 142 9.93 13.19 -16.16
C MET A 142 9.29 13.08 -14.79
N LEU A 143 10.07 12.59 -13.83
CA LEU A 143 9.77 12.78 -12.43
C LEU A 143 10.24 14.18 -12.01
N LEU A 144 9.46 14.86 -11.20
CA LEU A 144 9.84 16.08 -10.51
C LEU A 144 9.88 15.81 -9.02
N LEU A 145 11.00 16.11 -8.38
CA LEU A 145 11.17 16.05 -6.92
C LEU A 145 11.34 17.47 -6.40
N ASP A 146 10.38 17.94 -5.61
CA ASP A 146 10.30 19.32 -5.13
C ASP A 146 10.41 20.35 -6.28
N GLY A 147 9.79 20.03 -7.41
CA GLY A 147 9.83 20.85 -8.63
C GLY A 147 11.11 20.73 -9.46
N GLN A 148 12.12 19.98 -8.99
CA GLN A 148 13.34 19.72 -9.76
C GLN A 148 13.13 18.56 -10.73
N LYS A 149 13.23 18.86 -12.03
CA LYS A 149 13.13 17.87 -13.11
C LYS A 149 14.28 16.87 -13.01
N GLN A 150 13.92 15.59 -12.94
CA GLN A 150 14.85 14.47 -13.09
C GLN A 150 15.06 14.16 -14.59
N LYS A 151 15.87 13.15 -14.88
CA LYS A 151 16.09 12.67 -16.25
C LYS A 151 14.76 12.32 -16.94
N ALA A 152 14.68 12.58 -18.24
CA ALA A 152 13.53 12.28 -19.09
C ALA A 152 13.58 10.85 -19.65
N TYR A 153 12.41 10.23 -19.76
CA TYR A 153 12.20 8.83 -20.13
C TYR A 153 11.02 8.69 -21.09
N ASP A 154 10.94 7.55 -21.79
CA ASP A 154 9.83 7.27 -22.70
C ASP A 154 8.55 6.93 -21.92
N ASN A 155 8.70 6.38 -20.71
CA ASN A 155 7.61 6.13 -19.78
C ASN A 155 8.11 6.12 -18.33
N LEU A 156 7.21 6.37 -17.39
CA LEU A 156 7.42 6.21 -15.96
C LEU A 156 6.31 5.31 -15.39
N ALA A 157 6.63 4.56 -14.35
CA ALA A 157 5.67 3.79 -13.59
C ALA A 157 5.91 4.00 -12.09
N GLU A 158 5.46 3.05 -11.27
CA GLU A 158 5.54 2.99 -9.82
C GLU A 158 6.71 3.80 -9.22
N LEU A 159 6.38 4.60 -8.20
CA LEU A 159 7.34 5.37 -7.42
C LEU A 159 7.12 5.11 -5.92
N ALA A 160 8.20 5.14 -5.15
CA ALA A 160 8.15 4.93 -3.71
C ALA A 160 9.19 5.80 -3.01
N PHE A 161 8.80 6.42 -1.89
CA PHE A 161 9.75 6.98 -0.94
C PHE A 161 10.14 5.91 0.10
N SER A 162 11.35 6.01 0.65
CA SER A 162 11.71 5.27 1.86
C SER A 162 10.82 5.69 3.04
N PRO A 163 10.64 4.85 4.08
CA PRO A 163 9.80 5.19 5.23
C PRO A 163 10.19 6.49 5.95
N ASP A 164 11.49 6.81 5.99
CA ASP A 164 11.99 8.07 6.56
C ASP A 164 11.88 9.27 5.60
N GLY A 165 11.36 9.05 4.40
CA GLY A 165 11.15 10.05 3.36
C GLY A 165 12.41 10.47 2.61
N LYS A 166 13.60 10.00 2.99
CA LYS A 166 14.89 10.53 2.48
C LYS A 166 15.31 9.97 1.13
N ARG A 167 14.81 8.81 0.74
CA ARG A 167 15.15 8.16 -0.52
C ARG A 167 13.93 8.04 -1.43
N LEU A 168 14.17 8.06 -2.73
CA LEU A 168 13.13 7.94 -3.75
C LEU A 168 13.57 6.92 -4.79
N ALA A 169 12.71 5.94 -5.03
CA ALA A 169 12.83 5.00 -6.13
C ALA A 169 11.68 5.20 -7.12
N TYR A 170 11.92 5.04 -8.41
CA TYR A 170 10.86 4.98 -9.41
C TYR A 170 11.25 4.11 -10.61
N MET A 171 10.24 3.58 -11.29
CA MET A 171 10.43 2.80 -12.51
C MET A 171 10.43 3.70 -13.74
N ALA A 172 11.38 3.48 -14.63
CA ALA A 172 11.55 4.29 -15.83
C ALA A 172 11.86 3.43 -17.06
N GLN A 173 11.32 3.82 -18.21
CA GLN A 173 11.52 3.13 -19.48
C GLN A 173 12.36 3.98 -20.44
N SER A 174 13.37 3.36 -21.07
CA SER A 174 14.06 3.94 -22.23
C SER A 174 14.21 2.88 -23.31
N GLY A 175 13.65 3.16 -24.48
CA GLY A 175 13.49 2.17 -25.54
C GLY A 175 12.73 0.93 -25.04
N PRO A 176 13.21 -0.29 -25.34
CA PRO A 176 12.53 -1.52 -24.95
C PRO A 176 12.74 -1.90 -23.48
N GLN A 177 13.61 -1.21 -22.74
CA GLN A 177 14.06 -1.65 -21.42
C GLN A 177 13.55 -0.75 -20.30
N TRP A 178 13.19 -1.39 -19.20
CA TRP A 178 12.85 -0.77 -17.93
C TRP A 178 14.02 -0.80 -16.96
N ARG A 179 14.10 0.20 -16.08
CA ARG A 179 15.07 0.28 -14.99
C ARG A 179 14.44 0.94 -13.77
N VAL A 180 14.95 0.60 -12.59
CA VAL A 180 14.68 1.38 -11.39
C VAL A 180 15.68 2.53 -11.33
N VAL A 181 15.21 3.73 -10.99
CA VAL A 181 16.06 4.86 -10.64
C VAL A 181 15.96 5.05 -9.14
N LEU A 182 17.08 4.97 -8.44
CA LEU A 182 17.17 5.12 -6.99
C LEU A 182 18.02 6.34 -6.67
N ASP A 183 17.42 7.34 -6.03
CA ASP A 183 18.07 8.59 -5.65
C ASP A 183 18.78 9.27 -6.85
N GLY A 184 18.13 9.24 -8.02
CA GLY A 184 18.63 9.77 -9.28
C GLY A 184 19.61 8.86 -10.03
N GLN A 185 19.97 7.69 -9.48
CA GLN A 185 20.89 6.75 -10.10
C GLN A 185 20.15 5.59 -10.77
N GLU A 186 20.37 5.41 -12.07
CA GLU A 186 19.82 4.28 -12.83
C GLU A 186 20.46 2.96 -12.40
N GLN A 187 19.61 1.99 -12.05
CA GLN A 187 19.97 0.60 -11.82
C GLN A 187 20.05 -0.17 -13.15
N PRO A 188 20.58 -1.41 -13.17
CA PRO A 188 20.66 -2.21 -14.39
C PRO A 188 19.33 -2.33 -15.14
N PRO A 189 19.35 -2.37 -16.48
CA PRO A 189 18.14 -2.47 -17.29
C PRO A 189 17.61 -3.91 -17.37
N PHE A 190 16.29 -4.04 -17.52
CA PHE A 190 15.54 -5.29 -17.64
C PHE A 190 14.49 -5.16 -18.75
N ASP A 191 13.95 -6.28 -19.22
CA ASP A 191 12.90 -6.26 -20.25
C ASP A 191 11.58 -5.71 -19.69
N THR A 192 11.32 -5.98 -18.40
CA THR A 192 10.21 -5.40 -17.65
C THR A 192 10.46 -5.52 -16.14
N LEU A 193 9.67 -4.77 -15.37
CA LEU A 193 9.68 -4.76 -13.91
C LEU A 193 8.30 -5.19 -13.41
N GLY A 194 8.26 -5.83 -12.24
CA GLY A 194 7.01 -6.32 -11.65
C GLY A 194 6.25 -5.18 -11.01
N GLU A 195 5.00 -4.97 -11.42
CA GLU A 195 4.12 -3.97 -10.83
C GLU A 195 3.81 -4.29 -9.36
N GLY A 196 3.86 -3.28 -8.48
CA GLY A 196 3.61 -3.42 -7.05
C GLY A 196 4.73 -4.09 -6.28
N THR A 197 5.94 -4.16 -6.86
CA THR A 197 7.09 -4.83 -6.23
C THR A 197 8.20 -3.89 -5.78
N LEU A 198 8.07 -2.57 -5.99
CA LEU A 198 9.11 -1.60 -5.61
C LEU A 198 9.02 -1.28 -4.11
N LEU A 199 9.79 -2.02 -3.31
CA LEU A 199 9.67 -2.02 -1.85
C LEU A 199 10.94 -1.52 -1.17
N PHE A 200 10.80 -0.56 -0.25
CA PHE A 200 11.86 -0.25 0.72
C PHE A 200 11.72 -1.12 1.97
N SER A 201 12.85 -1.45 2.60
CA SER A 201 12.85 -2.02 3.95
C SER A 201 12.29 -1.03 4.98
N PRO A 202 11.76 -1.50 6.12
CA PRO A 202 11.23 -0.62 7.17
C PRO A 202 12.21 0.46 7.67
N ASP A 203 13.51 0.18 7.66
CA ASP A 203 14.55 1.15 8.01
C ASP A 203 15.01 2.04 6.83
N GLY A 204 14.45 1.85 5.63
CA GLY A 204 14.74 2.60 4.41
C GLY A 204 16.08 2.28 3.74
N LYS A 205 16.88 1.36 4.29
CA LYS A 205 18.24 1.11 3.78
C LYS A 205 18.27 0.22 2.55
N HIS A 206 17.35 -0.72 2.45
CA HIS A 206 17.29 -1.68 1.37
C HIS A 206 16.14 -1.38 0.41
N LEU A 207 16.35 -1.65 -0.88
CA LEU A 207 15.32 -1.60 -1.92
C LEU A 207 15.23 -2.96 -2.62
N ALA A 208 14.04 -3.51 -2.76
CA ALA A 208 13.77 -4.73 -3.51
C ALA A 208 12.76 -4.47 -4.63
N TYR A 209 12.89 -5.23 -5.73
CA TYR A 209 11.91 -5.25 -6.82
C TYR A 209 12.04 -6.52 -7.66
N ALA A 210 10.93 -6.96 -8.26
CA ALA A 210 10.94 -8.05 -9.23
C ALA A 210 11.29 -7.50 -10.61
N ALA A 211 12.17 -8.20 -11.33
CA ALA A 211 12.58 -7.83 -12.67
C ALA A 211 12.65 -9.05 -13.59
N ARG A 212 12.34 -8.88 -14.87
CA ARG A 212 12.37 -9.96 -15.87
C ARG A 212 13.44 -9.72 -16.93
N SER A 213 14.19 -10.77 -17.22
CA SER A 213 15.11 -10.85 -18.35
C SER A 213 14.80 -12.13 -19.14
N GLY A 214 14.50 -11.99 -20.43
CA GLY A 214 13.95 -13.08 -21.23
C GLY A 214 12.63 -13.58 -20.66
N SER A 215 12.47 -14.88 -20.46
CA SER A 215 11.25 -15.48 -19.91
C SER A 215 11.22 -15.61 -18.39
N LYS A 216 12.28 -15.18 -17.68
CA LYS A 216 12.45 -15.47 -16.26
C LYS A 216 12.53 -14.23 -15.39
N TRP A 217 11.92 -14.32 -14.22
CA TRP A 217 11.89 -13.29 -13.19
C TRP A 217 12.94 -13.53 -12.12
N SER A 218 13.47 -12.46 -11.55
CA SER A 218 14.36 -12.48 -10.39
C SER A 218 14.00 -11.32 -9.45
N VAL A 219 14.22 -11.50 -8.15
CA VAL A 219 14.10 -10.41 -7.17
C VAL A 219 15.45 -9.73 -7.03
N VAL A 220 15.54 -8.49 -7.48
CA VAL A 220 16.71 -7.63 -7.31
C VAL A 220 16.65 -6.99 -5.93
N VAL A 221 17.75 -7.03 -5.20
CA VAL A 221 17.88 -6.33 -3.90
C VAL A 221 19.12 -5.45 -3.95
N ASP A 222 18.97 -4.16 -3.67
CA ASP A 222 20.05 -3.16 -3.70
C ASP A 222 20.83 -3.15 -5.03
N GLY A 223 20.11 -3.28 -6.14
CA GLY A 223 20.70 -3.32 -7.49
C GLY A 223 21.37 -4.65 -7.85
N LEU A 224 21.37 -5.64 -6.95
CA LEU A 224 21.99 -6.94 -7.15
C LEU A 224 20.93 -8.00 -7.51
N ALA A 225 20.95 -8.45 -8.76
CA ALA A 225 20.15 -9.58 -9.21
C ALA A 225 20.82 -10.92 -8.82
N PRO A 226 20.07 -11.89 -8.26
CA PRO A 226 20.60 -13.23 -8.01
C PRO A 226 20.82 -14.01 -9.31
N LYS A 227 21.56 -15.12 -9.22
CA LYS A 227 21.70 -16.06 -10.35
C LYS A 227 20.43 -16.87 -10.61
N ASN A 228 19.64 -17.09 -9.57
CA ASN A 228 18.44 -17.93 -9.64
C ASN A 228 17.30 -17.10 -10.23
N SER A 229 16.51 -17.72 -11.10
CA SER A 229 15.40 -17.08 -11.78
C SER A 229 14.21 -18.03 -11.90
N TYR A 230 13.02 -17.46 -12.05
CA TYR A 230 11.73 -18.10 -11.79
C TYR A 230 10.72 -17.81 -12.90
N ASP A 231 9.66 -18.61 -13.00
CA ASP A 231 8.57 -18.39 -13.96
C ASP A 231 7.72 -17.18 -13.59
N SER A 232 7.54 -16.94 -12.28
CA SER A 232 6.87 -15.77 -11.73
C SER A 232 7.34 -15.49 -10.30
N ILE A 233 7.12 -14.25 -9.84
CA ILE A 233 7.34 -13.81 -8.46
C ILE A 233 5.98 -13.36 -7.92
N GLY A 234 5.60 -13.90 -6.77
CA GLY A 234 4.37 -13.53 -6.06
C GLY A 234 4.63 -12.50 -4.96
N GLN A 235 3.92 -12.64 -3.84
CA GLN A 235 4.06 -11.77 -2.67
C GLN A 235 5.53 -11.58 -2.25
N MET A 236 5.90 -10.35 -1.93
CA MET A 236 7.20 -9.95 -1.37
C MET A 236 6.97 -9.13 -0.10
N LEU A 237 7.77 -9.34 0.96
CA LEU A 237 7.77 -8.47 2.14
C LEU A 237 9.10 -8.47 2.89
N PHE A 238 9.51 -7.31 3.37
CA PHE A 238 10.60 -7.20 4.33
C PHE A 238 10.16 -7.59 5.73
N SER A 239 11.07 -8.19 6.48
CA SER A 239 10.96 -8.36 7.93
C SER A 239 10.84 -7.00 8.63
N PRO A 240 10.10 -6.89 9.74
CA PRO A 240 10.03 -5.67 10.56
C PRO A 240 11.41 -5.16 11.03
N ARG A 241 12.40 -6.05 11.13
CA ARG A 241 13.78 -5.73 11.51
C ARG A 241 14.64 -5.20 10.37
N SER A 242 14.14 -5.25 9.13
CA SER A 242 14.90 -4.90 7.92
C SER A 242 16.12 -5.78 7.63
N ASP A 243 16.26 -6.93 8.30
CA ASP A 243 17.41 -7.84 8.11
C ASP A 243 17.11 -9.03 7.19
N GLN A 244 15.84 -9.21 6.81
CA GLN A 244 15.39 -10.21 5.84
C GLN A 244 14.30 -9.70 4.89
N LEU A 245 14.20 -10.31 3.71
CA LEU A 245 13.11 -10.20 2.74
C LEU A 245 12.61 -11.61 2.39
N ALA A 246 11.30 -11.84 2.41
CA ALA A 246 10.69 -13.09 1.96
C ALA A 246 9.90 -12.86 0.67
N TYR A 247 9.97 -13.82 -0.25
CA TYR A 247 9.12 -13.80 -1.45
C TYR A 247 8.66 -15.18 -1.91
N VAL A 248 7.52 -15.24 -2.59
CA VAL A 248 7.04 -16.44 -3.28
C VAL A 248 7.60 -16.48 -4.70
N ALA A 249 8.11 -17.64 -5.11
CA ALA A 249 8.65 -17.85 -6.44
C ALA A 249 8.06 -19.11 -7.07
N GLN A 250 7.62 -19.00 -8.33
CA GLN A 250 7.11 -20.13 -9.10
C GLN A 250 8.18 -20.70 -10.01
N ILE A 251 8.31 -22.02 -10.06
CA ILE A 251 9.22 -22.75 -10.95
C ILE A 251 8.58 -24.07 -11.35
N GLU A 252 8.45 -24.28 -12.67
CA GLU A 252 7.88 -25.49 -13.28
C GLU A 252 6.48 -25.83 -12.73
N GLY A 253 5.65 -24.79 -12.59
CA GLY A 253 4.27 -24.91 -12.08
C GLY A 253 4.15 -25.19 -10.58
N ARG A 254 5.27 -25.16 -9.84
CA ARG A 254 5.32 -25.33 -8.38
C ARG A 254 5.83 -24.06 -7.73
N GLU A 255 5.56 -23.89 -6.44
CA GLU A 255 5.92 -22.67 -5.72
C GLU A 255 6.82 -22.98 -4.53
N ARG A 256 7.66 -22.02 -4.17
CA ARG A 256 8.45 -22.04 -2.93
C ARG A 256 8.57 -20.64 -2.36
N VAL A 257 8.90 -20.59 -1.08
CA VAL A 257 9.35 -19.33 -0.45
C VAL A 257 10.86 -19.23 -0.59
N VAL A 258 11.35 -18.03 -0.88
CA VAL A 258 12.76 -17.69 -0.83
C VAL A 258 12.97 -16.63 0.23
N MET A 259 13.90 -16.89 1.14
CA MET A 259 14.32 -15.96 2.18
C MET A 259 15.63 -15.31 1.77
N VAL A 260 15.69 -13.99 1.77
CA VAL A 260 16.90 -13.22 1.50
C VAL A 260 17.44 -12.67 2.81
N SER A 261 18.65 -13.08 3.19
CA SER A 261 19.37 -12.48 4.30
C SER A 261 20.06 -11.20 3.85
N LEU A 262 19.88 -10.13 4.61
CA LEU A 262 20.51 -8.83 4.39
C LEU A 262 21.60 -8.56 5.45
N ALA A 263 21.73 -9.44 6.43
CA ALA A 263 22.81 -9.43 7.41
C ALA A 263 24.11 -9.91 6.74
N GLY A 264 25.09 -9.01 6.58
CA GLY A 264 26.42 -9.37 6.07
C GLY A 264 26.86 -8.68 4.77
N GLY A 265 26.12 -7.67 4.30
CA GLY A 265 26.50 -6.86 3.14
C GLY A 265 25.77 -7.29 1.88
N LYS A 266 26.21 -8.38 1.22
CA LYS A 266 25.56 -8.86 -0.01
C LYS A 266 24.28 -9.65 0.32
N PRO A 267 23.15 -9.40 -0.37
CA PRO A 267 21.94 -10.21 -0.22
C PRO A 267 22.18 -11.69 -0.53
N GLU A 268 21.80 -12.57 0.39
CA GLU A 268 21.95 -14.03 0.26
C GLU A 268 20.57 -14.70 0.18
N HIS A 269 20.28 -15.34 -0.96
CA HIS A 269 18.99 -16.00 -1.20
C HIS A 269 19.06 -17.46 -0.75
N LYS A 270 18.10 -17.87 0.09
CA LYS A 270 17.93 -19.23 0.58
C LYS A 270 16.53 -19.73 0.21
N GLU A 271 16.49 -20.75 -0.64
CA GLU A 271 15.25 -21.37 -1.09
C GLU A 271 14.73 -22.37 -0.05
N ASP A 272 13.43 -22.33 0.22
CA ASP A 272 12.73 -23.37 0.97
C ASP A 272 12.22 -24.48 0.03
N ARG A 273 11.51 -25.45 0.60
CA ARG A 273 10.91 -26.59 -0.08
C ARG A 273 9.92 -26.17 -1.17
N LEU A 274 9.86 -26.98 -2.23
CA LEU A 274 8.82 -26.91 -3.24
C LEU A 274 7.47 -27.44 -2.75
N TRP A 275 6.44 -26.66 -3.06
CA TRP A 275 5.03 -26.93 -2.80
C TRP A 275 4.24 -26.88 -4.11
N ASP A 276 3.05 -27.45 -4.11
CA ASP A 276 2.17 -27.33 -5.27
C ASP A 276 1.54 -25.93 -5.34
N ALA A 277 1.45 -25.24 -4.20
CA ALA A 277 1.22 -23.80 -4.09
C ALA A 277 1.64 -23.31 -2.69
N VAL A 278 1.96 -22.02 -2.59
CA VAL A 278 2.04 -21.23 -1.37
C VAL A 278 0.78 -20.35 -1.33
N GLY A 279 0.15 -20.22 -0.16
CA GLY A 279 -1.07 -19.44 -0.01
C GLY A 279 -0.81 -17.97 -0.32
N ASP A 280 -1.64 -17.38 -1.18
CA ASP A 280 -1.56 -15.95 -1.47
C ASP A 280 -1.81 -15.13 -0.20
N GLY A 281 -1.03 -14.06 -0.01
CA GLY A 281 -1.06 -13.24 1.20
C GLY A 281 -0.67 -13.96 2.50
N SER A 282 -0.16 -15.20 2.45
CA SER A 282 0.08 -15.99 3.67
C SER A 282 1.44 -15.76 4.33
N LEU A 283 2.37 -15.07 3.66
CA LEU A 283 3.68 -14.82 4.23
C LEU A 283 3.56 -13.84 5.40
N VAL A 284 4.10 -14.21 6.56
CA VAL A 284 4.02 -13.40 7.78
C VAL A 284 5.30 -13.50 8.61
N PHE A 285 5.85 -12.35 8.98
CA PHE A 285 6.88 -12.27 10.02
C PHE A 285 6.24 -12.05 11.39
N SER A 286 6.87 -12.57 12.45
CA SER A 286 6.52 -12.16 13.80
C SER A 286 6.79 -10.66 14.00
N PRO A 287 6.10 -9.97 14.92
CA PRO A 287 6.31 -8.54 15.17
C PRO A 287 7.76 -8.14 15.43
N ASN A 288 8.52 -8.98 16.13
CA ASN A 288 9.94 -8.76 16.38
C ASN A 288 10.85 -9.13 15.20
N GLY A 289 10.30 -9.65 14.10
CA GLY A 289 10.94 -10.07 12.85
C GLY A 289 11.84 -11.31 12.92
N ARG A 290 11.83 -12.06 14.02
CA ARG A 290 12.73 -13.23 14.20
C ARG A 290 12.12 -14.55 13.76
N ARG A 291 10.80 -14.65 13.72
CA ARG A 291 10.08 -15.83 13.24
C ARG A 291 9.38 -15.51 11.93
N PHE A 292 9.18 -16.52 11.12
CA PHE A 292 8.54 -16.39 9.83
C PHE A 292 7.64 -17.59 9.57
N GLY A 293 6.47 -17.33 8.99
CA GLY A 293 5.50 -18.36 8.64
C GLY A 293 4.83 -18.12 7.30
N TYR A 294 4.31 -19.21 6.73
CA TYR A 294 3.49 -19.19 5.53
C TYR A 294 2.55 -20.40 5.49
N ILE A 295 1.57 -20.36 4.58
CA ILE A 295 0.67 -21.49 4.33
C ILE A 295 1.09 -22.16 3.02
N ALA A 296 1.17 -23.48 3.02
CA ALA A 296 1.58 -24.27 1.87
C ALA A 296 0.56 -25.35 1.52
N ARG A 297 0.52 -25.75 0.25
CA ARG A 297 -0.35 -26.83 -0.25
C ARG A 297 0.46 -27.93 -0.93
N SER A 298 0.11 -29.18 -0.64
CA SER A 298 0.57 -30.35 -1.39
C SER A 298 -0.58 -31.33 -1.59
N GLY A 299 -0.95 -31.58 -2.84
CA GLY A 299 -2.19 -32.25 -3.21
C GLY A 299 -3.41 -31.51 -2.62
N ARG A 300 -4.23 -32.24 -1.86
CA ARG A 300 -5.39 -31.71 -1.14
C ARG A 300 -5.05 -31.14 0.25
N ALA A 301 -3.87 -31.48 0.78
CA ALA A 301 -3.49 -31.08 2.13
C ALA A 301 -2.89 -29.66 2.15
N ARG A 302 -3.24 -28.90 3.18
CA ARG A 302 -2.64 -27.61 3.52
C ARG A 302 -1.89 -27.71 4.85
N PHE A 303 -0.87 -26.87 4.97
CA PHE A 303 0.04 -26.86 6.10
C PHE A 303 0.40 -25.43 6.46
N VAL A 304 0.50 -25.15 7.75
CA VAL A 304 1.34 -24.05 8.21
C VAL A 304 2.80 -24.49 8.16
N VAL A 305 3.68 -23.61 7.69
CA VAL A 305 5.13 -23.75 7.83
C VAL A 305 5.60 -22.57 8.68
N VAL A 306 6.24 -22.84 9.81
CA VAL A 306 6.87 -21.81 10.66
C VAL A 306 8.34 -22.16 10.86
N ASP A 307 9.22 -21.19 10.65
CA ASP A 307 10.67 -21.31 10.86
C ASP A 307 11.26 -22.54 10.11
N GLY A 308 10.78 -22.78 8.89
CA GLY A 308 11.16 -23.90 8.02
C GLY A 308 10.59 -25.27 8.41
N ARG A 309 9.73 -25.33 9.43
CA ARG A 309 9.10 -26.57 9.91
C ARG A 309 7.63 -26.63 9.53
N ARG A 310 7.27 -27.66 8.78
CA ARG A 310 5.88 -27.98 8.44
C ARG A 310 5.14 -28.50 9.67
N LYS A 311 3.93 -27.96 9.91
CA LYS A 311 3.01 -28.35 10.99
C LYS A 311 2.04 -29.44 10.53
N ALA A 312 1.03 -29.73 11.35
CA ALA A 312 0.00 -30.72 11.08
C ALA A 312 -0.70 -30.48 9.73
N ARG A 313 -1.24 -31.57 9.16
CA ARG A 313 -1.97 -31.53 7.89
C ARG A 313 -3.44 -31.19 8.16
N TYR A 314 -4.03 -30.39 7.28
CA TYR A 314 -5.47 -30.09 7.32
C TYR A 314 -6.06 -30.02 5.91
N ASP A 315 -7.38 -30.14 5.78
CA ASP A 315 -8.10 -29.89 4.53
C ASP A 315 -8.00 -28.40 4.11
N MET A 316 -8.18 -27.49 5.08
CA MET A 316 -8.01 -26.03 4.89
C MET A 316 -7.17 -25.42 6.00
N VAL A 317 -6.40 -24.38 5.66
CA VAL A 317 -5.69 -23.53 6.63
C VAL A 317 -5.79 -22.08 6.19
N GLY A 318 -6.00 -21.17 7.13
CA GLY A 318 -6.07 -19.73 6.90
C GLY A 318 -5.66 -18.91 8.12
N TYR A 319 -5.54 -17.59 7.93
CA TYR A 319 -5.35 -16.60 9.00
C TYR A 319 -4.14 -16.83 9.92
N LEU A 320 -3.04 -17.37 9.38
CA LEU A 320 -1.79 -17.51 10.13
C LEU A 320 -1.31 -16.14 10.61
N THR A 321 -1.10 -16.01 11.91
CA THR A 321 -0.51 -14.81 12.52
C THR A 321 0.35 -15.17 13.74
N PHE A 322 1.21 -14.24 14.15
CA PHE A 322 1.99 -14.34 15.39
C PHE A 322 1.36 -13.47 16.47
N THR A 323 1.53 -13.88 17.73
CA THR A 323 1.16 -13.04 18.87
C THR A 323 1.98 -11.74 18.88
N PRO A 324 1.45 -10.64 19.45
CA PRO A 324 2.15 -9.36 19.53
C PRO A 324 3.54 -9.44 20.19
N ASP A 325 3.72 -10.33 21.17
CA ASP A 325 5.00 -10.59 21.84
C ASP A 325 5.94 -11.51 21.03
N SER A 326 5.51 -11.95 19.84
CA SER A 326 6.23 -12.82 18.90
C SER A 326 6.53 -14.22 19.43
N ARG A 327 5.91 -14.64 20.55
CA ARG A 327 6.19 -15.94 21.17
C ARG A 327 5.45 -17.07 20.51
N LEU A 328 4.16 -16.88 20.24
CA LEU A 328 3.27 -17.92 19.73
C LEU A 328 2.81 -17.58 18.32
N PHE A 329 2.39 -18.59 17.57
CA PHE A 329 1.62 -18.40 16.34
C PHE A 329 0.27 -19.11 16.44
N LEU A 330 -0.69 -18.62 15.68
CA LEU A 330 -2.05 -19.12 15.67
C LEU A 330 -2.64 -19.03 14.26
N TYR A 331 -3.55 -19.94 13.96
CA TYR A 331 -4.20 -20.04 12.65
C TYR A 331 -5.56 -20.72 12.77
N ALA A 332 -6.39 -20.60 11.74
CA ALA A 332 -7.59 -21.42 11.60
C ALA A 332 -7.32 -22.61 10.70
N ALA A 333 -7.86 -23.77 11.07
CA ALA A 333 -7.79 -25.01 10.33
C ALA A 333 -9.19 -25.59 10.12
N THR A 334 -9.38 -26.29 9.01
CA THR A 334 -10.59 -27.08 8.76
C THR A 334 -10.20 -28.53 8.55
N GLU A 335 -10.87 -29.43 9.25
CA GLU A 335 -10.74 -30.88 9.10
C GLU A 335 -12.13 -31.51 9.17
N ALA A 336 -12.43 -32.44 8.26
CA ALA A 336 -13.72 -33.14 8.22
C ALA A 336 -14.94 -32.18 8.20
N GLY A 337 -14.79 -31.05 7.50
CA GLY A 337 -15.85 -30.04 7.34
C GLY A 337 -16.12 -29.18 8.58
N ARG A 338 -15.24 -29.21 9.60
CA ARG A 338 -15.34 -28.38 10.79
C ARG A 338 -14.11 -27.51 10.94
N THR A 339 -14.32 -26.23 11.22
CA THR A 339 -13.26 -25.20 11.36
C THR A 339 -13.02 -24.87 12.81
N PHE A 340 -11.75 -24.75 13.20
CA PHE A 340 -11.30 -24.52 14.56
C PHE A 340 -9.97 -23.76 14.55
N THR A 341 -9.56 -23.27 15.70
CA THR A 341 -8.33 -22.51 15.91
C THR A 341 -7.22 -23.45 16.37
N VAL A 342 -5.99 -23.11 16.02
CA VAL A 342 -4.80 -23.81 16.49
C VAL A 342 -3.83 -22.78 17.04
N VAL A 343 -3.35 -23.01 18.28
CA VAL A 343 -2.30 -22.22 18.92
C VAL A 343 -1.05 -23.09 19.00
N GLU A 344 0.01 -22.69 18.29
CA GLU A 344 1.20 -23.50 18.02
C GLU A 344 0.85 -24.86 17.38
N GLU A 345 0.57 -25.88 18.20
CA GLU A 345 0.19 -27.23 17.79
C GLU A 345 -1.05 -27.76 18.54
N ALA A 346 -1.62 -26.96 19.44
CA ALA A 346 -2.82 -27.31 20.20
C ALA A 346 -4.07 -26.88 19.45
N GLU A 347 -4.92 -27.85 19.11
CA GLU A 347 -6.22 -27.62 18.47
C GLU A 347 -7.28 -27.28 19.52
N SER A 348 -8.12 -26.29 19.22
CA SER A 348 -9.26 -25.99 20.09
C SER A 348 -10.32 -27.09 20.06
N GLU A 349 -10.92 -27.37 21.22
CA GLU A 349 -11.98 -28.36 21.35
C GLU A 349 -13.25 -27.92 20.63
N THR A 350 -13.52 -26.60 20.64
CA THR A 350 -14.72 -26.04 20.03
C THR A 350 -14.51 -25.88 18.54
N ARG A 351 -15.38 -26.52 17.75
CA ARG A 351 -15.34 -26.46 16.29
C ARG A 351 -16.63 -25.83 15.76
N TYR A 352 -16.53 -25.14 14.64
CA TYR A 352 -17.60 -24.42 13.96
C TYR A 352 -17.75 -24.87 12.51
N GLN A 353 -18.78 -24.41 11.80
CA GLN A 353 -18.87 -24.62 10.35
C GLN A 353 -17.81 -23.77 9.63
N GLU A 354 -17.65 -22.52 10.06
CA GLU A 354 -16.70 -21.58 9.47
C GLU A 354 -16.12 -20.63 10.52
N ILE A 355 -14.87 -20.23 10.32
CA ILE A 355 -14.27 -19.08 10.98
C ILE A 355 -14.01 -18.04 9.90
N TRP A 356 -14.56 -16.85 10.10
CA TRP A 356 -14.46 -15.75 9.15
C TRP A 356 -13.75 -14.56 9.78
N LEU A 357 -12.88 -13.93 9.01
CA LEU A 357 -12.33 -12.61 9.32
C LEU A 357 -12.50 -11.71 8.11
N PRO A 358 -12.69 -10.39 8.32
CA PRO A 358 -12.67 -9.45 7.21
C PRO A 358 -11.37 -9.59 6.40
N PRO A 359 -11.43 -9.51 5.07
CA PRO A 359 -10.25 -9.59 4.22
C PRO A 359 -9.14 -8.64 4.71
N GLY A 360 -7.93 -9.16 4.83
CA GLY A 360 -6.76 -8.39 5.30
C GLY A 360 -6.72 -8.08 6.80
N LYS A 361 -7.64 -8.63 7.62
CA LYS A 361 -7.59 -8.51 9.08
C LYS A 361 -7.03 -9.81 9.70
N PRO A 362 -5.96 -9.73 10.52
CA PRO A 362 -5.52 -10.89 11.29
C PRO A 362 -6.51 -11.17 12.43
N LEU A 363 -6.33 -12.33 13.07
CA LEU A 363 -6.96 -12.62 14.36
C LEU A 363 -6.59 -11.51 15.37
N LEU A 364 -7.59 -10.93 16.02
CA LEU A 364 -7.41 -9.83 16.96
C LEU A 364 -6.91 -10.39 18.28
N VAL A 365 -5.66 -10.09 18.65
CA VAL A 365 -5.05 -10.59 19.89
C VAL A 365 -5.02 -9.48 20.94
N ASP A 366 -5.57 -9.74 22.13
CA ASP A 366 -5.36 -8.94 23.33
C ASP A 366 -4.20 -9.53 24.14
N PRO A 367 -2.99 -8.96 24.03
CA PRO A 367 -1.83 -9.50 24.73
C PRO A 367 -1.90 -9.30 26.25
N LYS A 368 -2.70 -8.35 26.75
CA LYS A 368 -2.83 -8.11 28.20
C LYS A 368 -3.70 -9.19 28.84
N LYS A 369 -4.76 -9.58 28.15
CA LYS A 369 -5.65 -10.66 28.61
C LYS A 369 -5.21 -12.05 28.18
N ARG A 370 -4.22 -12.15 27.27
CA ARG A 370 -3.80 -13.39 26.62
C ARG A 370 -4.96 -14.08 25.91
N GLN A 371 -5.75 -13.28 25.20
CA GLN A 371 -6.94 -13.71 24.47
C GLN A 371 -6.84 -13.34 23.00
N PHE A 372 -7.61 -14.03 22.18
CA PHE A 372 -7.84 -13.61 20.81
C PHE A 372 -9.30 -13.76 20.41
N TYR A 373 -9.67 -12.99 19.39
CA TYR A 373 -11.06 -12.83 18.95
C TYR A 373 -11.22 -13.20 17.49
N TYR A 374 -12.33 -13.87 17.19
CA TYR A 374 -12.72 -14.21 15.82
C TYR A 374 -14.24 -14.29 15.67
N ILE A 375 -14.69 -14.20 14.42
CA ILE A 375 -16.09 -14.44 14.09
C ILE A 375 -16.24 -15.90 13.68
N ALA A 376 -17.11 -16.62 14.36
CA ALA A 376 -17.44 -18.00 14.04
C ALA A 376 -18.89 -18.11 13.55
N VAL A 377 -19.15 -19.03 12.62
CA VAL A 377 -20.49 -19.27 12.10
C VAL A 377 -20.92 -20.70 12.39
N GLU A 378 -22.12 -20.85 12.97
CA GLU A 378 -22.77 -22.14 13.22
C GLU A 378 -24.29 -21.99 13.03
N LYS A 379 -24.88 -22.81 12.14
CA LYS A 379 -26.34 -22.89 11.94
C LYS A 379 -26.99 -21.51 11.79
N ASP A 380 -26.50 -20.75 10.81
CA ASP A 380 -26.96 -19.41 10.46
C ASP A 380 -26.77 -18.32 11.53
N THR A 381 -26.00 -18.60 12.58
CA THR A 381 -25.67 -17.63 13.63
C THR A 381 -24.18 -17.29 13.59
N ALA A 382 -23.87 -16.00 13.67
CA ALA A 382 -22.52 -15.49 13.83
C ALA A 382 -22.22 -15.19 15.31
N PHE A 383 -21.07 -15.64 15.80
CA PHE A 383 -20.59 -15.44 17.16
C PHE A 383 -19.31 -14.61 17.13
N LEU A 384 -19.21 -13.61 18.00
CA LEU A 384 -17.90 -13.09 18.38
C LEU A 384 -17.36 -14.01 19.47
N VAL A 385 -16.34 -14.79 19.14
CA VAL A 385 -15.72 -15.74 20.06
C VAL A 385 -14.50 -15.09 20.71
N GLU A 386 -14.38 -15.28 22.01
CA GLU A 386 -13.21 -14.94 22.82
C GLU A 386 -12.55 -16.25 23.26
N GLU A 387 -11.28 -16.43 22.91
CA GLU A 387 -10.53 -17.65 23.21
C GLU A 387 -9.22 -17.32 23.94
N GLN A 388 -8.87 -18.15 24.92
CA GLN A 388 -7.62 -18.02 25.68
C GLN A 388 -6.45 -18.63 24.89
N ILE A 389 -5.27 -18.02 25.03
CA ILE A 389 -4.05 -18.48 24.36
C ILE A 389 -3.37 -19.64 25.14
N ASP A 390 -3.83 -19.93 26.35
CA ASP A 390 -3.15 -20.76 27.36
C ASP A 390 -3.40 -22.28 27.24
#